data_AF-A0A669EK00-F1
#
_entry.id   AF-A0A669EK00-F1
#
_cell.length_a   1.000
_cell.length_b   1.000
_cell.length_c   1.000
_cell.angle_alpha   90.00
_cell.angle_beta   90.00
_cell.angle_gamma   90.00
#
_symmetry.space_group_name_H-M   'P 1'
#
loop_
_entity.id
_entity.type
_entity.pdbx_description
1 polymer ?
#
loop_
_entity_poly.entity_id
_entity_poly.type
_entity_poly.pdbx_seq_one_letter_code
_entity_poly.pdbx_strand_id
1 'polypeptide(L)'
;MADTKVEISADSSTAAQNANAASQPNNPLSRKLNKILETRLDNDKEMLEALKALSVFFTENSLRTRRNLRGDIERRSLAINEEFALIFKEVKEELESVHEDVQAMSTCCEEMTNRLKAAKEQTQDLIVKTNKLQGENQRLEVRAQVAQAFLTKFQLSNEEMATLRGSRDGPITEDFFKALNRVKHIHEDVKILLRTNQQTAGCENHQIMLQWKYFLFYFLSFTIDECRGLTQETCDISPVLTQAMEALQDRPVLYKYTLDEFGTARRCAVVRGYIDALTRGGPGGTPRPIEMHSHDPLRYVGDMLAWLHQATASEKEHLEALLKQVTLQGVEDNMQEVVGHIIEGVCRPLKVRIEQVIVAEPGAVLLYKLSNLLKFYHHTISSIIGTSVASLLITIEEMHSLSKKMFFNSLSLHASRLMDKVYCTMWTHVVYFSSTSKPSKTTRLFLNHLCS
;
A
#
# COMPACT_ATOMS: atom_id res chain seq x y z
N MET A 1 61.46 -8.55 -33.07
CA MET A 1 62.03 -9.86 -33.44
C MET A 1 61.06 -10.53 -34.40
N ALA A 2 61.29 -10.29 -35.70
CA ALA A 2 60.73 -11.02 -36.83
C ALA A 2 61.75 -10.85 -37.96
N ASP A 3 62.03 -11.95 -38.66
CA ASP A 3 63.18 -12.20 -39.52
C ASP A 3 63.45 -11.17 -40.63
N THR A 4 64.74 -10.94 -40.89
CA THR A 4 65.23 -10.27 -42.11
C THR A 4 66.07 -11.28 -42.88
N LYS A 5 65.54 -11.72 -44.03
CA LYS A 5 66.24 -12.54 -45.03
C LYS A 5 66.29 -11.73 -46.32
N VAL A 6 67.46 -11.25 -46.72
CA VAL A 6 67.76 -10.90 -48.12
C VAL A 6 69.21 -11.28 -48.40
N GLU A 7 69.36 -12.32 -49.22
CA GLU A 7 70.59 -12.73 -49.93
C GLU A 7 70.85 -11.80 -51.14
N ILE A 8 72.02 -12.03 -51.77
CA ILE A 8 72.49 -11.63 -53.12
C ILE A 8 73.61 -10.57 -53.04
N SER A 9 74.82 -10.71 -53.60
CA SER A 9 75.57 -11.80 -54.24
C SER A 9 77.00 -11.30 -54.40
N ALA A 10 78.00 -12.16 -54.24
CA ALA A 10 79.39 -11.92 -54.58
C ALA A 10 79.82 -12.93 -55.65
N ASP A 11 80.47 -12.45 -56.71
CA ASP A 11 81.42 -13.14 -57.59
C ASP A 11 81.72 -12.21 -58.79
N SER A 12 82.87 -12.15 -59.43
CA SER A 12 84.24 -12.58 -59.20
C SER A 12 85.04 -12.13 -60.44
N SER A 13 86.33 -11.80 -60.25
CA SER A 13 87.47 -12.01 -61.17
C SER A 13 87.37 -11.72 -62.68
N THR A 14 88.33 -10.97 -63.24
CA THR A 14 89.51 -11.55 -63.94
C THR A 14 90.42 -10.48 -64.58
N ALA A 15 91.73 -10.72 -64.47
CA ALA A 15 92.82 -10.03 -65.14
C ALA A 15 93.42 -10.92 -66.24
N ALA A 16 93.92 -10.32 -67.33
CA ALA A 16 95.06 -10.76 -68.19
C ALA A 16 95.00 -9.95 -69.51
N GLN A 17 95.93 -9.01 -69.78
CA GLN A 17 97.24 -9.21 -70.45
C GLN A 17 97.18 -9.90 -71.82
N ASN A 18 97.50 -9.15 -72.89
CA ASN A 18 98.69 -9.39 -73.73
C ASN A 18 98.74 -8.44 -74.94
N ALA A 19 99.92 -7.86 -75.23
CA ALA A 19 100.71 -8.22 -76.42
C ALA A 19 101.96 -7.33 -76.56
N ASN A 20 103.11 -7.99 -76.63
CA ASN A 20 104.45 -7.45 -76.89
C ASN A 20 104.66 -6.99 -78.35
N ALA A 21 105.52 -5.97 -78.54
CA ALA A 21 106.49 -5.87 -79.65
C ALA A 21 107.51 -4.76 -79.30
N ALA A 22 108.71 -5.10 -78.84
CA ALA A 22 109.94 -5.37 -79.61
C ALA A 22 110.85 -4.13 -79.76
N SER A 23 112.08 -4.29 -79.24
CA SER A 23 113.17 -3.32 -79.06
C SER A 23 113.99 -3.04 -80.33
N GLN A 24 114.47 -1.80 -80.54
CA GLN A 24 115.81 -1.38 -81.06
C GLN A 24 115.85 0.17 -81.27
N PRO A 25 116.99 0.83 -81.53
CA PRO A 25 118.18 1.10 -80.71
C PRO A 25 118.31 2.60 -80.29
N ASN A 26 119.21 2.86 -79.34
CA ASN A 26 119.56 4.17 -78.75
C ASN A 26 119.93 5.25 -79.78
N ASN A 27 119.19 6.38 -79.77
CA ASN A 27 119.77 7.69 -80.09
C ASN A 27 119.29 8.72 -79.04
N PRO A 28 120.17 9.37 -78.27
CA PRO A 28 119.77 10.23 -77.14
C PRO A 28 119.02 11.50 -77.58
N LEU A 29 119.27 11.98 -78.79
CA LEU A 29 118.53 13.09 -79.40
C LEU A 29 117.12 12.67 -79.84
N SER A 30 116.93 11.47 -80.40
CA SER A 30 115.60 10.98 -80.75
C SER A 30 114.76 10.69 -79.52
N ARG A 31 115.35 10.29 -78.38
CA ARG A 31 114.63 10.22 -77.11
C ARG A 31 114.20 11.58 -76.58
N LYS A 32 115.03 12.62 -76.66
CA LYS A 32 114.61 13.98 -76.26
C LYS A 32 113.57 14.57 -77.21
N LEU A 33 113.73 14.34 -78.51
CA LEU A 33 112.77 14.79 -79.53
C LEU A 33 111.44 14.07 -79.38
N ASN A 34 111.44 12.73 -79.25
CA ASN A 34 110.22 11.96 -79.00
C ASN A 34 109.60 12.32 -77.66
N LYS A 35 110.38 12.60 -76.61
CA LYS A 35 109.83 13.03 -75.32
C LYS A 35 109.19 14.43 -75.37
N ILE A 36 109.69 15.32 -76.23
CA ILE A 36 109.09 16.65 -76.48
C ILE A 36 107.87 16.55 -77.40
N LEU A 37 107.88 15.65 -78.38
CA LEU A 37 106.75 15.37 -79.27
C LEU A 37 105.63 14.55 -78.60
N GLU A 38 105.97 13.71 -77.62
CA GLU A 38 105.03 12.95 -76.79
C GLU A 38 104.38 13.82 -75.72
N THR A 39 105.01 14.92 -75.29
CA THR A 39 104.31 15.99 -74.55
C THR A 39 103.44 16.78 -75.52
N ARG A 40 102.32 16.18 -75.94
CA ARG A 40 101.26 16.85 -76.71
C ARG A 40 100.54 17.85 -75.82
N LEU A 41 101.09 19.05 -75.73
CA LEU A 41 100.58 20.19 -74.96
C LEU A 41 99.14 20.59 -75.35
N ASP A 42 98.67 20.20 -76.54
CA ASP A 42 97.35 20.57 -77.05
C ASP A 42 96.21 19.65 -76.55
N ASN A 43 96.51 18.45 -76.06
CA ASN A 43 95.48 17.46 -75.70
C ASN A 43 95.08 17.49 -74.22
N ASP A 44 95.84 18.22 -73.39
CA ASP A 44 95.67 18.18 -71.94
C ASP A 44 94.84 19.40 -71.49
N LYS A 45 93.51 19.24 -71.49
CA LYS A 45 92.54 20.32 -71.23
C LYS A 45 92.74 20.97 -69.85
N GLU A 46 93.06 20.16 -68.84
CA GLU A 46 93.38 20.64 -67.48
C GLU A 46 94.68 21.44 -67.47
N MET A 47 95.69 21.03 -68.25
CA MET A 47 96.93 21.80 -68.39
C MET A 47 96.69 23.13 -69.11
N LEU A 48 95.85 23.14 -70.16
CA LEU A 48 95.45 24.35 -70.89
C LEU A 48 94.60 25.30 -70.04
N GLU A 49 93.73 24.80 -69.19
CA GLU A 49 92.97 25.62 -68.23
C GLU A 49 93.85 26.14 -67.09
N ALA A 50 94.78 25.33 -66.58
CA ALA A 50 95.79 25.78 -65.62
C ALA A 50 96.73 26.83 -66.24
N LEU A 51 97.12 26.69 -67.50
CA LEU A 51 97.90 27.67 -68.26
C LEU A 51 97.10 28.94 -68.55
N LYS A 52 95.81 28.85 -68.85
CA LYS A 52 94.90 30.01 -68.94
C LYS A 52 94.79 30.73 -67.60
N ALA A 53 94.61 30.00 -66.50
CA ALA A 53 94.57 30.58 -65.16
C ALA A 53 95.91 31.23 -64.78
N LEU A 54 97.05 30.63 -65.16
CA LEU A 54 98.37 31.26 -65.03
C LEU A 54 98.50 32.52 -65.88
N SER A 55 98.00 32.51 -67.12
CA SER A 55 98.14 33.61 -68.08
C SER A 55 97.45 34.91 -67.64
N VAL A 56 96.41 34.81 -66.79
CA VAL A 56 95.75 35.98 -66.20
C VAL A 56 96.69 36.76 -65.26
N PHE A 57 97.71 36.10 -64.69
CA PHE A 57 98.61 36.70 -63.69
C PHE A 57 100.10 36.69 -64.08
N PHE A 58 100.49 35.92 -65.10
CA PHE A 58 101.84 35.90 -65.66
C PHE A 58 101.91 36.74 -66.94
N THR A 59 102.03 38.07 -66.80
CA THR A 59 102.14 39.00 -67.94
C THR A 59 103.58 39.30 -68.36
N GLU A 60 104.57 39.15 -67.46
CA GLU A 60 105.99 39.41 -67.77
C GLU A 60 106.95 38.27 -67.34
N ASN A 61 107.76 37.81 -68.30
CA ASN A 61 108.69 36.69 -68.13
C ASN A 61 110.09 37.17 -67.71
N SER A 62 110.24 37.53 -66.43
CA SER A 62 111.51 37.84 -65.80
C SER A 62 112.09 36.63 -65.03
N LEU A 63 113.40 36.62 -64.78
CA LEU A 63 114.09 35.60 -63.97
C LEU A 63 113.56 35.54 -62.52
N ARG A 64 113.02 36.64 -62.01
CA ARG A 64 112.46 36.76 -60.65
C ARG A 64 111.04 36.17 -60.57
N THR A 65 110.21 36.42 -61.59
CA THR A 65 108.85 35.86 -61.67
C THR A 65 108.87 34.34 -61.85
N ARG A 66 109.81 33.78 -62.62
CA ARG A 66 109.93 32.33 -62.78
C ARG A 66 110.33 31.59 -61.50
N ARG A 67 111.14 32.21 -60.64
CA ARG A 67 111.51 31.65 -59.32
C ARG A 67 110.38 31.73 -58.29
N ASN A 68 109.52 32.75 -58.40
CA ASN A 68 108.44 33.00 -57.44
C ASN A 68 107.08 32.40 -57.86
N LEU A 69 106.91 31.97 -59.12
CA LEU A 69 105.69 31.37 -59.69
C LEU A 69 105.05 30.32 -58.78
N ARG A 70 105.84 29.37 -58.26
CA ARG A 70 105.34 28.32 -57.37
C ARG A 70 104.80 28.91 -56.06
N GLY A 71 105.54 29.84 -55.46
CA GLY A 71 105.12 30.51 -54.24
C GLY A 71 103.88 31.39 -54.43
N ASP A 72 103.71 32.01 -55.60
CA ASP A 72 102.53 32.84 -55.90
C ASP A 72 101.29 31.98 -56.21
N ILE A 73 101.45 30.84 -56.89
CA ILE A 73 100.37 29.85 -57.07
C ILE A 73 99.97 29.23 -55.74
N GLU A 74 100.93 28.81 -54.92
CA GLU A 74 100.67 28.22 -53.60
C GLU A 74 99.97 29.24 -52.69
N ARG A 75 100.41 30.51 -52.69
CA ARG A 75 99.76 31.58 -51.89
C ARG A 75 98.34 31.85 -52.35
N ARG A 76 98.06 31.80 -53.65
CA ARG A 76 96.70 31.99 -54.18
C ARG A 76 95.80 30.79 -53.92
N SER A 77 96.33 29.57 -54.07
CA SER A 77 95.61 28.34 -53.74
C SER A 77 95.26 28.33 -52.25
N LEU A 78 96.20 28.75 -51.39
CA LEU A 78 95.94 28.97 -49.97
C LEU A 78 94.82 30.00 -49.76
N ALA A 79 94.88 31.15 -50.43
CA ALA A 79 93.85 32.19 -50.31
C ALA A 79 92.46 31.72 -50.75
N ILE A 80 92.35 30.95 -51.85
CA ILE A 80 91.07 30.40 -52.32
C ILE A 80 90.54 29.33 -51.33
N ASN A 81 91.42 28.48 -50.81
CA ASN A 81 91.03 27.48 -49.82
C ASN A 81 90.64 28.12 -48.47
N GLU A 82 91.30 29.22 -48.08
CA GLU A 82 90.94 30.03 -46.92
C GLU A 82 89.57 30.70 -47.12
N GLU A 83 89.32 31.28 -48.30
CA GLU A 83 88.03 31.87 -48.66
C GLU A 83 86.91 30.81 -48.69
N PHE A 84 87.18 29.64 -49.26
CA PHE A 84 86.24 28.51 -49.25
C PHE A 84 85.97 28.01 -47.84
N ALA A 85 87.00 27.86 -47.01
CA ALA A 85 86.84 27.45 -45.62
C ALA A 85 86.07 28.47 -44.79
N LEU A 86 86.23 29.77 -45.06
CA LEU A 86 85.46 30.84 -44.42
C LEU A 86 83.99 30.76 -44.80
N ILE A 87 83.67 30.66 -46.09
CA ILE A 87 82.27 30.55 -46.56
C ILE A 87 81.62 29.26 -46.06
N PHE A 88 82.35 28.14 -46.10
CA PHE A 88 81.82 26.85 -45.64
C PHE A 88 81.64 26.78 -44.12
N LYS A 89 82.43 27.56 -43.37
CA LYS A 89 82.28 27.67 -41.92
C LYS A 89 80.94 28.28 -41.53
N GLU A 90 80.49 29.34 -42.20
CA GLU A 90 79.16 29.94 -41.93
C GLU A 90 78.04 28.93 -42.18
N VAL A 91 78.10 28.18 -43.29
CA VAL A 91 77.10 27.14 -43.61
C VAL A 91 77.12 26.00 -42.60
N LYS A 92 78.32 25.61 -42.12
CA LYS A 92 78.48 24.59 -41.09
C LYS A 92 77.88 25.04 -39.76
N GLU A 93 78.11 26.29 -39.35
CA GLU A 93 77.57 26.85 -38.10
C GLU A 93 76.03 26.90 -38.13
N GLU A 94 75.44 27.36 -39.24
CA GLU A 94 73.98 27.33 -39.42
C GLU A 94 73.41 25.90 -39.40
N LEU A 95 74.09 24.94 -40.05
CA LEU A 95 73.67 23.54 -40.05
C LEU A 95 73.81 22.88 -38.67
N GLU A 96 74.87 23.21 -37.92
CA GLU A 96 75.05 22.76 -36.53
C GLU A 96 73.95 23.34 -35.62
N SER A 97 73.57 24.61 -35.80
CA SER A 97 72.45 25.21 -35.06
C SER A 97 71.13 24.50 -35.34
N VAL A 98 70.83 24.20 -36.61
CA VAL A 98 69.61 23.45 -36.96
C VAL A 98 69.65 22.03 -36.39
N HIS A 99 70.83 21.40 -36.37
CA HIS A 99 70.98 20.09 -35.76
C HIS A 99 70.75 20.12 -34.25
N GLU A 100 71.27 21.12 -33.54
CA GLU A 100 71.00 21.33 -32.11
C GLU A 100 69.52 21.57 -31.84
N ASP A 101 68.84 22.39 -32.65
CA ASP A 101 67.40 22.66 -32.52
C ASP A 101 66.57 21.38 -32.73
N VAL A 102 66.91 20.56 -33.73
CA VAL A 102 66.24 19.28 -33.98
C VAL A 102 66.48 18.30 -32.83
N GLN A 103 67.70 18.26 -32.29
CA GLN A 103 68.04 17.42 -31.15
C GLN A 103 67.26 17.86 -29.90
N ALA A 104 67.21 19.15 -29.62
CA ALA A 104 66.44 19.73 -28.52
C ALA A 104 64.94 19.45 -28.66
N MET A 105 64.40 19.56 -29.87
CA MET A 105 63.00 19.22 -30.17
C MET A 105 62.73 17.73 -29.95
N SER A 106 63.64 16.84 -30.36
CA SER A 106 63.52 15.40 -30.12
C SER A 106 63.50 15.10 -28.62
N THR A 107 64.41 15.69 -27.85
CA THR A 107 64.44 15.54 -26.39
C THR A 107 63.16 16.07 -25.74
N CYS A 108 62.66 17.23 -26.17
CA CYS A 108 61.41 17.80 -25.66
C CYS A 108 60.20 16.89 -25.95
N CYS A 109 60.12 16.32 -27.16
CA CYS A 109 59.08 15.37 -27.54
C CYS A 109 59.13 14.09 -26.69
N GLU A 110 60.32 13.56 -26.41
CA GLU A 110 60.50 12.41 -25.51
C GLU A 110 60.09 12.73 -24.08
N GLU A 111 60.51 13.88 -23.54
CA GLU A 111 60.09 14.33 -22.21
C GLU A 111 58.58 14.52 -22.11
N MET A 112 57.96 15.16 -23.10
CA MET A 112 56.51 15.36 -23.13
C MET A 112 55.77 14.03 -23.21
N THR A 113 56.28 13.09 -24.02
CA THR A 113 55.71 11.73 -24.12
C THR A 113 55.82 10.98 -22.79
N ASN A 114 56.95 11.09 -22.10
CA ASN A 114 57.17 10.45 -20.81
C ASN A 114 56.27 11.07 -19.73
N ARG A 115 56.12 12.39 -19.70
CA ARG A 115 55.15 13.08 -18.82
C ARG A 115 53.72 12.66 -19.11
N LEU A 116 53.34 12.53 -20.38
CA LEU A 116 52.00 12.08 -20.77
C LEU A 116 51.75 10.63 -20.32
N LYS A 117 52.72 9.74 -20.46
CA LYS A 117 52.62 8.35 -19.97
C LYS A 117 52.46 8.29 -18.45
N ALA A 118 53.29 9.02 -17.71
CA ALA A 118 53.20 9.08 -16.25
C ALA A 118 51.85 9.66 -15.78
N ALA A 119 51.39 10.74 -16.40
CA ALA A 119 50.08 11.32 -16.10
C ALA A 119 48.94 10.35 -16.44
N LYS A 120 49.05 9.59 -17.54
CA LYS A 120 48.06 8.58 -17.94
C LYS A 120 47.98 7.43 -16.92
N GLU A 121 49.10 6.91 -16.44
CA GLU A 121 49.12 5.86 -15.39
C GLU A 121 48.50 6.36 -14.09
N GLN A 122 48.87 7.56 -13.64
CA GLN A 122 48.30 8.15 -12.42
C GLN A 122 46.80 8.41 -12.55
N THR A 123 46.37 8.90 -13.72
CA THR A 123 44.95 9.13 -14.02
C THR A 123 44.19 7.81 -14.12
N GLN A 124 44.80 6.74 -14.62
CA GLN A 124 44.18 5.42 -14.71
C GLN A 124 43.84 4.85 -13.33
N ASP A 125 44.74 4.92 -12.34
CA ASP A 125 44.44 4.48 -10.97
C ASP A 125 43.31 5.31 -10.33
N LEU A 126 43.33 6.63 -10.55
CA LEU A 126 42.24 7.52 -10.13
C LEU A 126 40.91 7.19 -10.80
N ILE A 127 40.90 6.87 -12.10
CA ILE A 127 39.70 6.45 -12.85
C ILE A 127 39.16 5.14 -12.28
N VAL A 128 40.01 4.16 -11.97
CA VAL A 128 39.58 2.88 -11.39
C VAL A 128 38.97 3.09 -10.00
N LYS A 129 39.63 3.87 -9.14
CA LYS A 129 39.11 4.22 -7.80
C LYS A 129 37.78 4.97 -7.90
N THR A 130 37.68 5.92 -8.83
CA THR A 130 36.46 6.72 -9.06
C THR A 130 35.31 5.83 -9.53
N ASN A 131 35.54 4.93 -10.49
CA ASN A 131 34.53 3.97 -10.95
C ASN A 131 34.09 3.01 -9.84
N LYS A 132 35.02 2.53 -9.01
CA LYS A 132 34.69 1.67 -7.87
C LYS A 132 33.80 2.42 -6.86
N LEU A 133 34.17 3.65 -6.50
CA LEU A 133 33.38 4.50 -5.61
C LEU A 133 32.00 4.82 -6.21
N GLN A 134 31.93 5.08 -7.52
CA GLN A 134 30.67 5.33 -8.21
C GLN A 134 29.75 4.09 -8.17
N GLY A 135 30.29 2.88 -8.38
CA GLY A 135 29.54 1.64 -8.23
C GLY A 135 29.07 1.38 -6.79
N GLU A 136 29.92 1.66 -5.79
CA GLU A 136 29.53 1.58 -4.39
C GLU A 136 28.44 2.59 -4.03
N ASN A 137 28.53 3.81 -4.56
CA ASN A 137 27.54 4.87 -4.35
C ASN A 137 26.18 4.48 -4.94
N GLN A 138 26.15 3.98 -6.19
CA GLN A 138 24.91 3.45 -6.79
C GLN A 138 24.31 2.31 -5.96
N ARG A 139 25.14 1.39 -5.44
CA ARG A 139 24.66 0.29 -4.60
C ARG A 139 24.09 0.80 -3.26
N LEU A 140 24.72 1.81 -2.66
CA LEU A 140 24.22 2.48 -1.46
C LEU A 140 22.91 3.21 -1.73
N GLU A 141 22.78 3.87 -2.87
CA GLU A 141 21.58 4.59 -3.27
C GLU A 141 20.39 3.65 -3.48
N VAL A 142 20.59 2.52 -4.17
CA VAL A 142 19.56 1.48 -4.30
C VAL A 142 19.16 0.93 -2.93
N ARG A 143 20.12 0.68 -2.02
CA ARG A 143 19.82 0.22 -0.66
C ARG A 143 19.06 1.26 0.15
N ALA A 144 19.39 2.54 0.01
CA ALA A 144 18.69 3.64 0.66
C ALA A 144 17.25 3.75 0.14
N GLN A 145 17.03 3.63 -1.17
CA GLN A 145 15.68 3.61 -1.75
C GLN A 145 14.85 2.43 -1.25
N VAL A 146 15.43 1.22 -1.18
CA VAL A 146 14.75 0.04 -0.64
C VAL A 146 14.44 0.22 0.85
N ALA A 147 15.36 0.77 1.63
CA ALA A 147 15.13 1.06 3.04
C ALA A 147 14.03 2.12 3.23
N GLN A 148 14.02 3.17 2.41
CA GLN A 148 12.99 4.20 2.45
C GLN A 148 11.61 3.65 2.07
N ALA A 149 11.54 2.81 1.04
CA ALA A 149 10.32 2.11 0.65
C ALA A 149 9.83 1.16 1.75
N PHE A 150 10.75 0.48 2.42
CA PHE A 150 10.44 -0.38 3.57
C PHE A 150 9.89 0.45 4.75
N LEU A 151 10.54 1.55 5.12
CA LEU A 151 10.07 2.43 6.19
C LEU A 151 8.68 3.02 5.88
N THR A 152 8.47 3.51 4.66
CA THR A 152 7.18 4.07 4.23
C THR A 152 6.06 3.01 4.23
N LYS A 153 6.42 1.74 3.97
CA LYS A 153 5.46 0.64 3.94
C LYS A 153 5.13 0.11 5.34
N PHE A 154 6.09 0.06 6.25
CA PHE A 154 5.93 -0.61 7.56
C PHE A 154 5.84 0.34 8.76
N GLN A 155 6.24 1.61 8.62
CA GLN A 155 6.04 2.62 9.66
C GLN A 155 4.83 3.49 9.31
N LEU A 156 4.05 3.81 10.35
CA LEU A 156 3.03 4.85 10.24
C LEU A 156 3.68 6.22 10.19
N SER A 157 3.07 7.14 9.46
CA SER A 157 3.45 8.55 9.53
C SER A 157 3.19 9.07 10.95
N ASN A 158 4.01 10.03 11.39
CA ASN A 158 3.80 10.70 12.68
C ASN A 158 2.42 11.39 12.76
N GLU A 159 1.86 11.81 11.62
CA GLU A 159 0.52 12.39 11.50
C GLU A 159 -0.59 11.34 11.69
N GLU A 160 -0.42 10.14 11.12
CA GLU A 160 -1.31 9.00 11.35
C GLU A 160 -1.23 8.59 12.82
N MET A 161 -0.02 8.54 13.39
CA MET A 161 0.14 8.21 14.79
C MET A 161 -0.43 9.30 15.73
N ALA A 162 -0.37 10.57 15.33
CA ALA A 162 -0.96 11.68 16.06
C ALA A 162 -2.50 11.71 15.97
N THR A 163 -3.08 11.39 14.81
CA THR A 163 -4.54 11.24 14.67
C THR A 163 -5.05 10.04 15.46
N LEU A 164 -4.33 8.91 15.42
CA LEU A 164 -4.68 7.71 16.19
C LEU A 164 -4.53 7.91 17.72
N ARG A 165 -3.55 8.72 18.19
CA ARG A 165 -3.38 9.03 19.63
C ARG A 165 -4.22 10.21 20.11
N GLY A 166 -4.41 11.22 19.27
CA GLY A 166 -5.16 12.44 19.55
C GLY A 166 -6.66 12.22 19.62
N SER A 167 -7.17 11.13 19.03
CA SER A 167 -8.58 10.76 19.12
C SER A 167 -9.03 10.32 20.52
N ARG A 168 -8.15 10.25 21.54
CA ARG A 168 -8.52 9.88 22.92
C ARG A 168 -9.63 10.76 23.52
N ASP A 169 -9.70 12.03 23.13
CA ASP A 169 -10.65 13.05 23.63
C ASP A 169 -11.39 13.79 22.49
N GLY A 170 -11.24 13.37 21.23
CA GLY A 170 -11.78 14.07 20.05
C GLY A 170 -12.73 13.21 19.21
N PRO A 171 -13.65 13.82 18.45
CA PRO A 171 -14.60 13.08 17.62
C PRO A 171 -13.87 12.25 16.55
N ILE A 172 -14.26 10.98 16.43
CA ILE A 172 -13.72 10.08 15.42
C ILE A 172 -14.06 10.64 14.04
N THR A 173 -13.01 11.00 13.30
CA THR A 173 -13.10 11.59 11.96
C THR A 173 -12.80 10.52 10.91
N GLU A 174 -13.25 10.68 9.66
CA GLU A 174 -12.97 9.73 8.56
C GLU A 174 -11.48 9.38 8.40
N ASP A 175 -10.59 10.32 8.74
CA ASP A 175 -9.13 10.12 8.68
C ASP A 175 -8.63 9.09 9.70
N PHE A 176 -9.35 8.89 10.81
CA PHE A 176 -9.09 7.81 11.76
C PHE A 176 -9.35 6.44 11.11
N PHE A 177 -10.43 6.29 10.35
CA PHE A 177 -10.74 5.04 9.65
C PHE A 177 -9.74 4.75 8.53
N LYS A 178 -9.28 5.78 7.81
CA LYS A 178 -8.19 5.63 6.81
C LYS A 178 -6.89 5.19 7.46
N ALA A 179 -6.51 5.85 8.56
CA ALA A 179 -5.32 5.47 9.33
C ALA A 179 -5.48 4.03 9.85
N LEU A 180 -6.64 3.66 10.38
CA LEU A 180 -6.93 2.29 10.84
C LEU A 180 -6.79 1.25 9.73
N ASN A 181 -7.39 1.48 8.56
CA ASN A 181 -7.23 0.56 7.42
C ASN A 181 -5.77 0.47 6.97
N ARG A 182 -5.04 1.59 6.98
CA ARG A 182 -3.60 1.59 6.67
C ARG A 182 -2.83 0.71 7.63
N VAL A 183 -3.06 0.84 8.94
CA VAL A 183 -2.35 -0.01 9.88
C VAL A 183 -2.72 -1.50 9.62
N LYS A 184 -3.92 -1.82 9.08
CA LYS A 184 -4.47 -3.19 9.01
C LYS A 184 -3.71 -3.95 7.95
N HIS A 185 -3.53 -3.28 6.82
CA HIS A 185 -2.65 -3.72 5.75
C HIS A 185 -1.21 -3.88 6.23
N ILE A 186 -0.69 -2.95 7.04
CA ILE A 186 0.65 -3.11 7.64
C ILE A 186 0.71 -4.38 8.49
N HIS A 187 -0.31 -4.65 9.30
CA HIS A 187 -0.37 -5.85 10.13
C HIS A 187 -0.46 -7.15 9.30
N GLU A 188 -1.23 -7.16 8.21
CA GLU A 188 -1.30 -8.28 7.27
C GLU A 188 0.05 -8.52 6.57
N ASP A 189 0.70 -7.45 6.10
CA ASP A 189 2.02 -7.51 5.47
C ASP A 189 3.12 -7.98 6.46
N VAL A 190 3.07 -7.52 7.71
CA VAL A 190 3.96 -7.97 8.80
C VAL A 190 3.73 -9.45 9.09
N LYS A 191 2.48 -9.93 9.04
CA LYS A 191 2.17 -11.36 9.22
C LYS A 191 2.78 -12.22 8.10
N ILE A 192 2.85 -11.70 6.88
CA ILE A 192 3.51 -12.36 5.74
C ILE A 192 5.04 -12.35 5.93
N LEU A 193 5.61 -11.23 6.39
CA LEU A 193 7.04 -11.11 6.72
C LEU A 193 7.48 -12.05 7.84
N LEU A 194 6.66 -12.21 8.88
CA LEU A 194 6.90 -13.14 10.00
C LEU A 194 6.92 -14.61 9.56
N ARG A 195 6.26 -14.96 8.45
CA ARG A 195 6.34 -16.30 7.84
C ARG A 195 7.62 -16.50 7.04
N THR A 196 8.33 -15.43 6.71
CA THR A 196 9.58 -15.43 5.95
C THR A 196 10.78 -15.38 6.92
N ASN A 197 11.98 -15.74 6.46
CA ASN A 197 13.19 -15.91 7.29
C ASN A 197 13.68 -14.63 8.02
N GLN A 198 13.10 -13.45 7.79
CA GLN A 198 13.40 -12.21 8.52
C GLN A 198 12.54 -12.06 9.79
N GLN A 199 12.86 -12.81 10.84
CA GLN A 199 12.13 -12.75 12.12
C GLN A 199 12.42 -11.46 12.93
N THR A 200 13.65 -10.92 12.86
CA THR A 200 14.07 -9.76 13.68
C THR A 200 13.32 -8.48 13.32
N ALA A 201 13.12 -8.20 12.03
CA ALA A 201 12.30 -7.08 11.57
C ALA A 201 10.82 -7.30 11.92
N GLY A 202 10.33 -8.54 11.85
CA GLY A 202 8.98 -8.89 12.31
C GLY A 202 8.77 -8.66 13.82
N CYS A 203 9.81 -8.83 14.63
CA CYS A 203 9.78 -8.58 16.07
C CYS A 203 9.72 -7.08 16.44
N GLU A 204 10.44 -6.19 15.74
CA GLU A 204 10.26 -4.73 15.94
C GLU A 204 8.84 -4.30 15.53
N ASN A 205 8.29 -4.89 14.48
CA ASN A 205 6.90 -4.70 14.07
C ASN A 205 5.87 -5.29 15.07
N HIS A 206 6.29 -6.13 16.03
CA HIS A 206 5.40 -6.60 17.11
C HIS A 206 4.93 -5.43 17.99
N GLN A 207 5.73 -4.38 18.12
CA GLN A 207 5.31 -3.17 18.82
C GLN A 207 4.11 -2.52 18.10
N ILE A 208 4.13 -2.49 16.76
CA ILE A 208 3.01 -2.01 15.94
C ILE A 208 1.79 -2.94 16.09
N MET A 209 1.99 -4.26 16.23
CA MET A 209 0.90 -5.21 16.53
C MET A 209 0.26 -4.98 17.91
N LEU A 210 1.05 -4.65 18.93
CA LEU A 210 0.50 -4.26 20.23
C LEU A 210 -0.32 -2.97 20.12
N GLN A 211 0.23 -1.93 19.47
CA GLN A 211 -0.47 -0.66 19.23
C GLN A 211 -1.79 -0.89 18.49
N TRP A 212 -1.79 -1.78 17.50
CA TRP A 212 -2.97 -2.27 16.80
C TRP A 212 -4.07 -2.79 17.71
N LYS A 213 -3.71 -3.70 18.62
CA LYS A 213 -4.65 -4.29 19.57
C LYS A 213 -5.19 -3.23 20.54
N TYR A 214 -4.33 -2.34 21.03
CA TYR A 214 -4.74 -1.23 21.87
C TYR A 214 -5.72 -0.30 21.16
N PHE A 215 -5.44 0.01 19.90
CA PHE A 215 -6.30 0.87 19.10
C PHE A 215 -7.64 0.22 18.80
N LEU A 216 -7.64 -1.06 18.42
CA LEU A 216 -8.88 -1.83 18.22
C LEU A 216 -9.71 -1.88 19.51
N PHE A 217 -9.06 -2.03 20.68
CA PHE A 217 -9.74 -2.01 21.97
C PHE A 217 -10.31 -0.62 22.30
N TYR A 218 -9.56 0.44 22.04
CA TYR A 218 -10.04 1.82 22.21
C TYR A 218 -11.25 2.10 21.31
N PHE A 219 -11.16 1.70 20.04
CA PHE A 219 -12.23 1.80 19.07
C PHE A 219 -13.47 1.00 19.48
N LEU A 220 -13.29 -0.21 19.99
CA LEU A 220 -14.37 -1.01 20.56
C LEU A 220 -15.02 -0.29 21.76
N SER A 221 -14.21 0.25 22.66
CA SER A 221 -14.69 1.00 23.83
C SER A 221 -15.50 2.23 23.42
N PHE A 222 -15.04 2.98 22.42
CA PHE A 222 -15.77 4.12 21.86
C PHE A 222 -17.10 3.67 21.23
N THR A 223 -17.07 2.61 20.42
CA THR A 223 -18.26 2.08 19.76
C THR A 223 -19.29 1.62 20.80
N ILE A 224 -18.85 1.02 21.91
CA ILE A 224 -19.72 0.62 23.02
C ILE A 224 -20.26 1.85 23.76
N ASP A 225 -19.44 2.88 24.00
CA ASP A 225 -19.88 4.09 24.68
C ASP A 225 -20.94 4.84 23.86
N GLU A 226 -20.72 4.96 22.54
CA GLU A 226 -21.72 5.48 21.60
C GLU A 226 -22.99 4.63 21.61
N CYS A 227 -22.88 3.28 21.54
CA CYS A 227 -24.03 2.39 21.65
C CYS A 227 -24.80 2.55 22.98
N ARG A 228 -24.11 2.82 24.09
CA ARG A 228 -24.72 3.12 25.40
C ARG A 228 -25.38 4.50 25.42
N GLY A 229 -24.81 5.47 24.70
CA GLY A 229 -25.35 6.82 24.53
C GLY A 229 -26.68 6.86 23.78
N LEU A 230 -26.99 5.86 22.95
CA LEU A 230 -28.22 5.71 22.16
C LEU A 230 -29.45 5.33 23.01
N THR A 231 -29.70 6.09 24.06
CA THR A 231 -30.78 5.87 25.03
C THR A 231 -32.08 6.65 24.68
N GLN A 232 -32.05 7.51 23.66
CA GLN A 232 -33.21 8.30 23.24
C GLN A 232 -34.16 7.51 22.32
N GLU A 233 -35.45 7.88 22.32
CA GLU A 233 -36.49 7.19 21.52
C GLU A 233 -36.27 7.35 20.01
N THR A 234 -35.77 8.49 19.56
CA THR A 234 -35.31 8.73 18.18
C THR A 234 -33.79 8.52 18.12
N CYS A 235 -33.37 7.41 17.52
CA CYS A 235 -31.96 7.04 17.45
C CYS A 235 -31.34 7.65 16.18
N ASP A 236 -30.65 8.80 16.30
CA ASP A 236 -29.85 9.32 15.19
C ASP A 236 -28.56 8.52 15.09
N ILE A 237 -28.56 7.52 14.21
CA ILE A 237 -27.40 6.65 14.01
C ILE A 237 -26.32 7.45 13.28
N SER A 238 -25.23 7.73 13.98
CA SER A 238 -24.08 8.42 13.41
C SER A 238 -23.48 7.58 12.26
N PRO A 239 -23.14 8.20 11.11
CA PRO A 239 -22.49 7.48 10.00
C PRO A 239 -21.15 6.85 10.42
N VAL A 240 -20.48 7.42 11.43
CA VAL A 240 -19.26 6.87 12.05
C VAL A 240 -19.53 5.51 12.69
N LEU A 241 -20.71 5.32 13.30
CA LEU A 241 -21.09 4.08 13.94
C LEU A 241 -21.38 2.98 12.90
N THR A 242 -22.02 3.33 11.78
CA THR A 242 -22.23 2.41 10.66
C THR A 242 -20.91 1.94 10.04
N GLN A 243 -19.98 2.88 9.78
CA GLN A 243 -18.62 2.56 9.32
C GLN A 243 -17.86 1.72 10.35
N ALA A 244 -18.13 1.93 11.65
CA ALA A 244 -17.50 1.16 12.69
C ALA A 244 -17.95 -0.31 12.71
N MET A 245 -19.24 -0.56 12.50
CA MET A 245 -19.76 -1.92 12.33
C MET A 245 -19.18 -2.59 11.08
N GLU A 246 -18.96 -1.83 10.00
CA GLU A 246 -18.26 -2.30 8.79
C GLU A 246 -16.79 -2.68 9.06
N ALA A 247 -16.09 -1.99 9.95
CA ALA A 247 -14.72 -2.36 10.30
C ALA A 247 -14.65 -3.59 11.23
N LEU A 248 -15.69 -3.84 12.02
CA LEU A 248 -15.74 -4.92 13.02
C LEU A 248 -16.13 -6.29 12.44
N GLN A 249 -16.74 -6.35 11.25
CA GLN A 249 -17.19 -7.61 10.62
C GLN A 249 -16.05 -8.62 10.37
N ASP A 250 -14.80 -8.18 10.23
CA ASP A 250 -13.64 -9.08 10.12
C ASP A 250 -13.39 -9.94 11.38
N ARG A 251 -13.98 -9.55 12.52
CA ARG A 251 -13.81 -10.19 13.83
C ARG A 251 -15.18 -10.51 14.45
N PRO A 252 -15.77 -11.67 14.15
CA PRO A 252 -17.15 -11.99 14.54
C PRO A 252 -17.40 -11.96 16.05
N VAL A 253 -16.39 -12.26 16.89
CA VAL A 253 -16.51 -12.21 18.35
C VAL A 253 -16.70 -10.77 18.86
N LEU A 254 -15.94 -9.82 18.33
CA LEU A 254 -16.04 -8.40 18.75
C LEU A 254 -17.30 -7.76 18.18
N TYR A 255 -17.66 -8.12 16.95
CA TYR A 255 -18.91 -7.73 16.33
C TYR A 255 -20.13 -8.17 17.15
N LYS A 256 -20.23 -9.47 17.52
CA LYS A 256 -21.32 -9.97 18.36
C LYS A 256 -21.36 -9.28 19.73
N TYR A 257 -20.21 -9.09 20.37
CA TYR A 257 -20.15 -8.37 21.66
C TYR A 257 -20.69 -6.93 21.56
N THR A 258 -20.36 -6.22 20.48
CA THR A 258 -20.84 -4.85 20.27
C THR A 258 -22.35 -4.81 19.99
N LEU A 259 -22.87 -5.80 19.26
CA LEU A 259 -24.31 -5.96 19.05
C LEU A 259 -25.06 -6.28 20.36
N ASP A 260 -24.47 -7.10 21.23
CA ASP A 260 -25.06 -7.44 22.53
C ASP A 260 -25.11 -6.21 23.46
N GLU A 261 -24.06 -5.38 23.47
CA GLU A 261 -24.05 -4.11 24.21
C GLU A 261 -25.07 -3.11 23.66
N PHE A 262 -25.19 -2.98 22.32
CA PHE A 262 -26.23 -2.19 21.69
C PHE A 262 -27.63 -2.67 22.09
N GLY A 263 -27.88 -3.98 21.99
CA GLY A 263 -29.14 -4.59 22.39
C GLY A 263 -29.46 -4.36 23.87
N THR A 264 -28.45 -4.37 24.74
CA THR A 264 -28.61 -4.11 26.18
C THR A 264 -28.95 -2.64 26.47
N ALA A 265 -28.29 -1.71 25.80
CA ALA A 265 -28.57 -0.27 25.92
C ALA A 265 -29.98 0.06 25.45
N ARG A 266 -30.37 -0.45 24.26
CA ARG A 266 -31.71 -0.27 23.71
C ARG A 266 -32.78 -0.96 24.54
N ARG A 267 -32.53 -2.16 25.08
CA ARG A 267 -33.44 -2.82 26.04
C ARG A 267 -33.76 -1.91 27.23
N CYS A 268 -32.76 -1.27 27.82
CA CYS A 268 -32.96 -0.34 28.93
C CYS A 268 -33.80 0.88 28.50
N ALA A 269 -33.56 1.42 27.31
CA ALA A 269 -34.31 2.54 26.76
C ALA A 269 -35.77 2.17 26.48
N VAL A 270 -36.03 1.04 25.81
CA VAL A 270 -37.37 0.54 25.48
C VAL A 270 -38.18 0.23 26.74
N VAL A 271 -37.57 -0.41 27.76
CA VAL A 271 -38.23 -0.65 29.04
C VAL A 271 -38.61 0.67 29.71
N ARG A 272 -37.72 1.66 29.71
CA ARG A 272 -38.00 2.99 30.27
C ARG A 272 -39.13 3.68 29.50
N GLY A 273 -39.05 3.72 28.17
CA GLY A 273 -40.09 4.27 27.30
C GLY A 273 -41.45 3.61 27.50
N TYR A 274 -41.48 2.29 27.70
CA TYR A 274 -42.72 1.57 27.99
C TYR A 274 -43.34 2.02 29.32
N ILE A 275 -42.54 2.16 30.38
CA ILE A 275 -43.01 2.64 31.68
C ILE A 275 -43.45 4.11 31.61
N ASP A 276 -42.71 4.95 30.90
CA ASP A 276 -43.08 6.36 30.68
C ASP A 276 -44.40 6.46 29.88
N ALA A 277 -44.60 5.66 28.83
CA ALA A 277 -45.85 5.60 28.08
C ALA A 277 -47.04 5.13 28.93
N LEU A 278 -46.81 4.20 29.85
CA LEU A 278 -47.83 3.72 30.79
C LEU A 278 -48.23 4.77 31.82
N THR A 279 -47.25 5.48 32.41
CA THR A 279 -47.44 6.30 33.62
C THR A 279 -47.49 7.81 33.36
N ARG A 280 -46.74 8.31 32.37
CA ARG A 280 -46.58 9.74 32.06
C ARG A 280 -47.18 10.14 30.71
N GLY A 281 -47.26 9.23 29.76
CA GLY A 281 -47.70 9.52 28.39
C GLY A 281 -46.60 10.19 27.57
N GLY A 282 -46.97 10.74 26.40
CA GLY A 282 -46.03 11.38 25.48
C GLY A 282 -45.49 12.73 25.97
N PRO A 283 -44.48 13.30 25.28
CA PRO A 283 -43.90 14.60 25.62
C PRO A 283 -44.98 15.69 25.63
N GLY A 284 -45.19 16.31 26.80
CA GLY A 284 -46.27 17.28 27.02
C GLY A 284 -47.59 16.69 27.53
N GLY A 285 -47.63 15.41 27.92
CA GLY A 285 -48.83 14.73 28.43
C GLY A 285 -49.80 14.27 27.33
N THR A 286 -49.37 14.34 26.07
CA THR A 286 -50.12 13.90 24.89
C THR A 286 -49.23 12.97 24.04
N PRO A 287 -49.64 11.73 23.74
CA PRO A 287 -50.87 11.06 24.19
C PRO A 287 -50.90 10.84 25.71
N ARG A 288 -52.11 10.74 26.27
CA ARG A 288 -52.32 10.55 27.71
C ARG A 288 -51.74 9.20 28.17
N PRO A 289 -51.34 9.06 29.46
CA PRO A 289 -50.85 7.79 30.00
C PRO A 289 -51.81 6.63 29.71
N ILE A 290 -51.27 5.49 29.30
CA ILE A 290 -52.07 4.30 28.96
C ILE A 290 -52.85 3.81 30.19
N GLU A 291 -52.31 3.95 31.41
CA GLU A 291 -52.97 3.56 32.66
C GLU A 291 -54.30 4.31 32.92
N MET A 292 -54.50 5.49 32.32
CA MET A 292 -55.77 6.23 32.42
C MET A 292 -56.93 5.48 31.75
N HIS A 293 -56.63 4.60 30.78
CA HIS A 293 -57.60 3.78 30.06
C HIS A 293 -57.90 2.44 30.73
N SER A 294 -57.37 2.18 31.94
CA SER A 294 -57.56 0.92 32.68
C SER A 294 -59.02 0.52 32.94
N HIS A 295 -59.95 1.48 32.90
CA HIS A 295 -61.40 1.25 33.01
C HIS A 295 -62.02 0.56 31.79
N ASP A 296 -61.36 0.63 30.62
CA ASP A 296 -61.75 -0.09 29.41
C ASP A 296 -60.69 -1.17 29.08
N PRO A 297 -60.93 -2.43 29.49
CA PRO A 297 -60.02 -3.55 29.26
C PRO A 297 -59.53 -3.72 27.83
N LEU A 298 -60.43 -3.52 26.84
CA LEU A 298 -60.11 -3.79 25.44
C LEU A 298 -59.17 -2.70 24.88
N ARG A 299 -59.46 -1.44 25.21
CA ARG A 299 -58.62 -0.31 24.82
C ARG A 299 -57.28 -0.34 25.55
N TYR A 300 -57.27 -0.63 26.84
CA TYR A 300 -56.04 -0.69 27.63
C TYR A 300 -55.06 -1.75 27.11
N VAL A 301 -55.53 -2.97 26.84
CA VAL A 301 -54.69 -4.03 26.24
C VAL A 301 -54.33 -3.69 24.79
N GLY A 302 -55.23 -3.08 24.03
CA GLY A 302 -54.97 -2.63 22.67
C GLY A 302 -53.86 -1.59 22.57
N ASP A 303 -53.90 -0.56 23.43
CA ASP A 303 -52.91 0.52 23.46
C ASP A 303 -51.53 -0.02 23.90
N MET A 304 -51.47 -0.94 24.87
CA MET A 304 -50.22 -1.61 25.26
C MET A 304 -49.60 -2.41 24.10
N LEU A 305 -50.40 -3.19 23.37
CA LEU A 305 -49.93 -3.99 22.23
C LEU A 305 -49.59 -3.12 21.01
N ALA A 306 -50.31 -2.02 20.80
CA ALA A 306 -50.02 -1.06 19.74
C ALA A 306 -48.66 -0.36 19.97
N TRP A 307 -48.42 0.10 21.20
CA TRP A 307 -47.12 0.69 21.58
C TRP A 307 -45.99 -0.31 21.36
N LEU A 308 -46.19 -1.56 21.79
CA LEU A 308 -45.20 -2.62 21.62
C LEU A 308 -44.91 -2.92 20.14
N HIS A 309 -45.95 -2.98 19.31
CA HIS A 309 -45.80 -3.17 17.87
C HIS A 309 -44.99 -2.03 17.24
N GLN A 310 -45.29 -0.78 17.59
CA GLN A 310 -44.55 0.39 17.11
C GLN A 310 -43.09 0.37 17.58
N ALA A 311 -42.85 0.08 18.86
CA ALA A 311 -41.50 -0.03 19.41
C ALA A 311 -40.70 -1.15 18.72
N THR A 312 -41.33 -2.30 18.44
CA THR A 312 -40.67 -3.40 17.73
C THR A 312 -40.28 -2.98 16.31
N ALA A 313 -41.15 -2.26 15.61
CA ALA A 313 -40.87 -1.75 14.27
C ALA A 313 -39.72 -0.72 14.27
N SER A 314 -39.72 0.22 15.22
CA SER A 314 -38.66 1.23 15.32
C SER A 314 -37.30 0.62 15.67
N GLU A 315 -37.24 -0.35 16.59
CA GLU A 315 -35.96 -1.02 16.92
C GLU A 315 -35.40 -1.81 15.74
N LYS A 316 -36.27 -2.41 14.92
CA LYS A 316 -35.85 -3.05 13.67
C LYS A 316 -35.26 -2.04 12.70
N GLU A 317 -35.91 -0.90 12.50
CA GLU A 317 -35.42 0.19 11.63
C GLU A 317 -34.07 0.75 12.13
N HIS A 318 -33.91 0.91 13.45
CA HIS A 318 -32.63 1.32 14.02
C HIS A 318 -31.52 0.29 13.74
N LEU A 319 -31.80 -1.00 13.87
CA LEU A 319 -30.82 -2.04 13.53
C LEU A 319 -30.50 -2.10 12.03
N GLU A 320 -31.50 -1.91 11.16
CA GLU A 320 -31.31 -1.83 9.71
C GLU A 320 -30.40 -0.65 9.33
N ALA A 321 -30.62 0.51 9.96
CA ALA A 321 -29.79 1.69 9.73
C ALA A 321 -28.37 1.54 10.31
N LEU A 322 -28.19 0.86 11.44
CA LEU A 322 -26.89 0.53 12.02
C LEU A 322 -26.09 -0.42 11.12
N LEU A 323 -26.76 -1.43 10.56
CA LEU A 323 -26.14 -2.53 9.81
C LEU A 323 -26.12 -2.31 8.30
N LYS A 324 -26.50 -1.12 7.82
CA LYS A 324 -26.61 -0.77 6.41
C LYS A 324 -25.37 -1.09 5.55
N GLN A 325 -24.17 -1.02 6.14
CA GLN A 325 -22.89 -1.27 5.44
C GLN A 325 -22.30 -2.67 5.73
N VAL A 326 -22.96 -3.50 6.56
CA VAL A 326 -22.45 -4.82 6.94
C VAL A 326 -22.82 -5.84 5.85
N THR A 327 -21.83 -6.58 5.35
CA THR A 327 -21.97 -7.51 4.22
C THR A 327 -21.99 -8.99 4.63
N LEU A 328 -22.02 -9.28 5.93
CA LEU A 328 -21.98 -10.64 6.45
C LEU A 328 -23.24 -11.44 6.09
N GLN A 329 -23.06 -12.72 5.74
CA GLN A 329 -24.17 -13.66 5.61
C GLN A 329 -24.73 -13.98 7.00
N GLY A 330 -26.05 -13.87 7.18
CA GLY A 330 -26.74 -14.09 8.47
C GLY A 330 -27.00 -12.82 9.29
N VAL A 331 -26.87 -11.63 8.70
CA VAL A 331 -27.22 -10.35 9.34
C VAL A 331 -28.69 -10.32 9.79
N GLU A 332 -29.61 -10.83 8.97
CA GLU A 332 -31.03 -10.93 9.30
C GLU A 332 -31.29 -11.77 10.57
N ASP A 333 -30.63 -12.92 10.71
CA ASP A 333 -30.80 -13.78 11.89
C ASP A 333 -30.27 -13.09 13.16
N ASN A 334 -29.13 -12.42 13.07
CA ASN A 334 -28.56 -11.64 14.17
C ASN A 334 -29.47 -10.46 14.55
N MET A 335 -30.07 -9.79 13.56
CA MET A 335 -31.02 -8.71 13.81
C MET A 335 -32.27 -9.22 14.53
N GLN A 336 -32.81 -10.37 14.11
CA GLN A 336 -33.96 -10.99 14.78
C GLN A 336 -33.62 -11.40 16.23
N GLU A 337 -32.41 -11.93 16.48
CA GLU A 337 -31.92 -12.26 17.83
C GLU A 337 -31.85 -10.99 18.71
N VAL A 338 -31.25 -9.91 18.20
CA VAL A 338 -31.08 -8.65 18.95
C VAL A 338 -32.42 -7.95 19.21
N VAL A 339 -33.31 -7.86 18.21
CA VAL A 339 -34.68 -7.32 18.42
C VAL A 339 -35.42 -8.13 19.47
N GLY A 340 -35.33 -9.47 19.39
CA GLY A 340 -35.91 -10.36 20.39
C GLY A 340 -35.39 -10.08 21.81
N HIS A 341 -34.09 -9.88 21.96
CA HIS A 341 -33.45 -9.52 23.23
C HIS A 341 -33.87 -8.13 23.75
N ILE A 342 -33.99 -7.13 22.87
CA ILE A 342 -34.42 -5.77 23.24
C ILE A 342 -35.84 -5.80 23.82
N ILE A 343 -36.76 -6.48 23.14
CA ILE A 343 -38.19 -6.50 23.53
C ILE A 343 -38.46 -7.42 24.73
N GLU A 344 -37.57 -8.38 25.01
CA GLU A 344 -37.67 -9.26 26.19
C GLU A 344 -37.84 -8.50 27.51
N GLY A 345 -37.22 -7.31 27.63
CA GLY A 345 -37.36 -6.44 28.81
C GLY A 345 -38.81 -6.04 29.11
N VAL A 346 -39.66 -5.93 28.10
CA VAL A 346 -41.06 -5.49 28.21
C VAL A 346 -42.03 -6.65 28.45
N CYS A 347 -41.63 -7.89 28.21
CA CYS A 347 -42.49 -9.08 28.35
C CYS A 347 -43.10 -9.21 29.76
N ARG A 348 -42.28 -9.05 30.81
CA ARG A 348 -42.73 -9.19 32.21
C ARG A 348 -43.76 -8.12 32.62
N PRO A 349 -43.51 -6.81 32.45
CA PRO A 349 -44.49 -5.79 32.82
C PRO A 349 -45.76 -5.81 31.94
N LEU A 350 -45.66 -6.28 30.69
CA LEU A 350 -46.82 -6.54 29.83
C LEU A 350 -47.67 -7.69 30.36
N LYS A 351 -47.04 -8.84 30.63
CA LYS A 351 -47.71 -10.06 31.13
C LYS A 351 -48.52 -9.78 32.37
N VAL A 352 -47.92 -9.18 33.40
CA VAL A 352 -48.59 -8.89 34.68
C VAL A 352 -49.85 -8.04 34.48
N ARG A 353 -49.78 -7.01 33.63
CA ARG A 353 -50.92 -6.11 33.38
C ARG A 353 -52.04 -6.80 32.59
N ILE A 354 -51.70 -7.58 31.57
CA ILE A 354 -52.70 -8.34 30.79
C ILE A 354 -53.36 -9.43 31.65
N GLU A 355 -52.58 -10.14 32.48
CA GLU A 355 -53.11 -11.12 33.43
C GLU A 355 -54.10 -10.48 34.39
N GLN A 356 -53.77 -9.32 34.97
CA GLN A 356 -54.67 -8.58 35.88
C GLN A 356 -56.01 -8.24 35.20
N VAL A 357 -55.98 -7.81 33.94
CA VAL A 357 -57.19 -7.48 33.16
C VAL A 357 -58.03 -8.74 32.88
N ILE A 358 -57.40 -9.86 32.55
CA ILE A 358 -58.09 -11.13 32.28
C ILE A 358 -58.71 -11.71 33.56
N VAL A 359 -57.99 -11.63 34.69
CA VAL A 359 -58.42 -12.15 36.00
C VAL A 359 -59.53 -11.30 36.62
N ALA A 360 -59.64 -10.02 36.28
CA ALA A 360 -60.71 -9.14 36.75
C ALA A 360 -62.12 -9.49 36.20
N GLU A 361 -62.25 -10.58 35.44
CA GLU A 361 -63.50 -11.10 34.86
C GLU A 361 -64.40 -10.06 34.18
N PRO A 362 -63.94 -9.36 33.13
CA PRO A 362 -64.73 -8.34 32.43
C PRO A 362 -65.96 -8.90 31.65
N GLY A 363 -66.28 -10.19 31.78
CA GLY A 363 -67.39 -10.87 31.10
C GLY A 363 -66.96 -11.62 29.83
N ALA A 364 -67.72 -12.67 29.48
CA ALA A 364 -67.38 -13.60 28.40
C ALA A 364 -67.18 -12.93 27.03
N VAL A 365 -68.00 -11.95 26.67
CA VAL A 365 -67.89 -11.26 25.37
C VAL A 365 -66.58 -10.46 25.27
N LEU A 366 -66.17 -9.78 26.35
CA LEU A 366 -64.92 -9.01 26.40
C LEU A 366 -63.70 -9.93 26.39
N LEU A 367 -63.74 -11.06 27.12
CA LEU A 367 -62.68 -12.08 27.07
C LEU A 367 -62.46 -12.64 25.66
N TYR A 368 -63.55 -12.92 24.92
CA TYR A 368 -63.43 -13.36 23.53
C TYR A 368 -62.81 -12.29 22.62
N LYS A 369 -63.21 -11.02 22.77
CA LYS A 369 -62.61 -9.91 22.01
C LYS A 369 -61.12 -9.73 22.35
N LEU A 370 -60.74 -9.82 23.61
CA LEU A 370 -59.34 -9.76 24.07
C LEU A 370 -58.51 -10.92 23.51
N SER A 371 -59.06 -12.13 23.47
CA SER A 371 -58.41 -13.30 22.87
C SER A 371 -58.11 -13.07 21.38
N ASN A 372 -59.07 -12.53 20.63
CA ASN A 372 -58.87 -12.21 19.21
C ASN A 372 -57.84 -11.09 19.00
N LEU A 373 -57.84 -10.08 19.88
CA LEU A 373 -56.87 -8.99 19.86
C LEU A 373 -55.44 -9.49 20.08
N LEU A 374 -55.24 -10.36 21.09
CA LEU A 374 -53.94 -10.99 21.37
C LEU A 374 -53.47 -11.84 20.19
N LYS A 375 -54.38 -12.60 19.56
CA LYS A 375 -54.07 -13.40 18.37
C LYS A 375 -53.68 -12.53 17.17
N PHE A 376 -54.37 -11.41 16.96
CA PHE A 376 -54.04 -10.46 15.90
C PHE A 376 -52.62 -9.90 16.08
N TYR A 377 -52.32 -9.33 17.26
CA TYR A 377 -51.00 -8.77 17.53
C TYR A 377 -49.88 -9.82 17.57
N HIS A 378 -50.17 -11.05 18.01
CA HIS A 378 -49.22 -12.16 17.87
C HIS A 378 -48.80 -12.36 16.41
N HIS A 379 -49.77 -12.39 15.48
CA HIS A 379 -49.47 -12.54 14.06
C HIS A 379 -48.72 -11.34 13.48
N THR A 380 -49.17 -10.11 13.79
CA THR A 380 -48.53 -8.88 13.29
C THR A 380 -47.09 -8.75 13.78
N ILE A 381 -46.83 -8.96 15.07
CA ILE A 381 -45.48 -8.86 15.64
C ILE A 381 -44.59 -10.02 15.16
N SER A 382 -45.15 -11.22 15.00
CA SER A 382 -44.42 -12.37 14.44
C SER A 382 -43.94 -12.10 13.01
N SER A 383 -44.68 -11.33 12.21
CA SER A 383 -44.25 -10.92 10.88
C SER A 383 -43.02 -9.97 10.89
N ILE A 384 -42.77 -9.26 11.98
CA ILE A 384 -41.68 -8.29 12.09
C ILE A 384 -40.41 -8.95 12.64
N ILE A 385 -40.56 -9.76 13.70
CA ILE A 385 -39.45 -10.42 14.41
C ILE A 385 -38.99 -11.71 13.71
N GLY A 386 -39.81 -12.30 12.84
CA GLY A 386 -39.47 -13.53 12.12
C GLY A 386 -39.64 -14.80 12.98
N THR A 387 -39.06 -15.91 12.50
CA THR A 387 -39.18 -17.27 13.09
C THR A 387 -38.33 -17.49 14.35
N SER A 388 -37.55 -16.50 14.78
CA SER A 388 -36.83 -16.52 16.04
C SER A 388 -37.82 -16.73 17.21
N VAL A 389 -37.48 -17.63 18.13
CA VAL A 389 -38.27 -17.98 19.31
C VAL A 389 -38.24 -16.82 20.30
N ALA A 390 -38.90 -15.72 19.95
CA ALA A 390 -38.95 -14.54 20.77
C ALA A 390 -39.80 -14.81 22.01
N SER A 391 -39.21 -14.59 23.20
CA SER A 391 -39.88 -14.64 24.51
C SER A 391 -41.22 -13.89 24.52
N LEU A 392 -41.32 -12.82 23.73
CA LEU A 392 -42.53 -12.05 23.54
C LEU A 392 -43.68 -12.84 22.90
N LEU A 393 -43.44 -13.57 21.81
CA LEU A 393 -44.48 -14.33 21.12
C LEU A 393 -45.04 -15.42 22.03
N ILE A 394 -44.15 -16.09 22.78
CA ILE A 394 -44.53 -17.05 23.82
C ILE A 394 -45.41 -16.38 24.88
N THR A 395 -45.00 -15.20 25.37
CA THR A 395 -45.75 -14.45 26.37
C THR A 395 -47.15 -14.07 25.87
N ILE A 396 -47.28 -13.61 24.62
CA ILE A 396 -48.58 -13.26 24.04
C ILE A 396 -49.45 -14.51 23.85
N GLU A 397 -48.87 -15.64 23.42
CA GLU A 397 -49.60 -16.91 23.26
C GLU A 397 -50.06 -17.46 24.63
N GLU A 398 -49.24 -17.35 25.68
CA GLU A 398 -49.64 -17.68 27.04
C GLU A 398 -50.85 -16.84 27.50
N MET A 399 -50.83 -15.53 27.22
CA MET A 399 -51.96 -14.63 27.55
C MET A 399 -53.21 -14.95 26.74
N HIS A 400 -53.05 -15.30 25.47
CA HIS A 400 -54.13 -15.74 24.60
C HIS A 400 -54.76 -17.05 25.11
N SER A 401 -53.95 -18.01 25.54
CA SER A 401 -54.39 -19.27 26.15
C SER A 401 -55.12 -19.03 27.48
N LEU A 402 -54.60 -18.14 28.34
CA LEU A 402 -55.26 -17.74 29.59
C LEU A 402 -56.63 -17.10 29.32
N SER A 403 -56.69 -16.16 28.38
CA SER A 403 -57.93 -15.48 27.97
C SER A 403 -58.99 -16.48 27.49
N LYS A 404 -58.60 -17.48 26.68
CA LYS A 404 -59.50 -18.56 26.24
C LYS A 404 -60.00 -19.42 27.38
N LYS A 405 -59.12 -19.83 28.30
CA LYS A 405 -59.52 -20.64 29.48
C LYS A 405 -60.53 -19.89 30.34
N MET A 406 -60.27 -18.62 30.63
CA MET A 406 -61.20 -17.77 31.39
C MET A 406 -62.52 -17.55 30.65
N PHE A 407 -62.50 -17.41 29.31
CA PHE A 407 -63.71 -17.34 28.49
C PHE A 407 -64.57 -18.61 28.65
N PHE A 408 -63.99 -19.80 28.51
CA PHE A 408 -64.72 -21.06 28.68
C PHE A 408 -65.24 -21.25 30.10
N ASN A 409 -64.47 -20.87 31.11
CA ASN A 409 -64.91 -20.91 32.51
C ASN A 409 -66.10 -19.97 32.75
N SER A 410 -66.04 -18.74 32.23
CA SER A 410 -67.14 -17.76 32.34
C SER A 410 -68.40 -18.24 31.61
N LEU A 411 -68.24 -18.83 30.43
CA LEU A 411 -69.35 -19.40 29.66
C LEU A 411 -69.99 -20.60 30.40
N SER A 412 -69.17 -21.49 30.95
CA SER A 412 -69.62 -22.64 31.75
C SER A 412 -70.39 -22.17 32.99
N LEU A 413 -69.87 -21.17 33.71
CA LEU A 413 -70.55 -20.58 34.86
C LEU A 413 -71.89 -19.95 34.47
N HIS A 414 -71.95 -19.26 33.32
CA HIS A 414 -73.19 -18.67 32.81
C HIS A 414 -74.21 -19.75 32.43
N ALA A 415 -73.76 -20.82 31.76
CA ALA A 415 -74.60 -21.96 31.41
C ALA A 415 -75.17 -22.67 32.65
N SER A 416 -74.32 -22.93 33.66
CA SER A 416 -74.76 -23.52 34.93
C SER A 416 -75.78 -22.65 35.65
N ARG A 417 -75.55 -21.32 35.73
CA ARG A 417 -76.53 -20.38 36.32
C ARG A 417 -77.86 -20.36 35.56
N LEU A 418 -77.84 -20.54 34.23
CA LEU A 418 -79.05 -20.62 33.43
C LEU A 418 -79.81 -21.93 33.71
N MET A 419 -79.09 -23.05 33.80
CA MET A 419 -79.67 -24.34 34.17
C MET A 419 -80.30 -24.29 35.57
N ASP A 420 -79.60 -23.75 36.57
CA ASP A 420 -80.12 -23.61 37.94
C ASP A 420 -81.41 -22.78 37.99
N LYS A 421 -81.48 -21.70 37.20
CA LYS A 421 -82.71 -20.90 37.08
C LYS A 421 -83.85 -21.70 36.47
N VAL A 422 -83.59 -22.47 35.41
CA VAL A 422 -84.60 -23.34 34.78
C VAL A 422 -85.12 -24.39 35.77
N TYR A 423 -84.22 -25.06 36.50
CA TYR A 423 -84.59 -26.02 37.55
C TYR A 423 -85.41 -25.36 38.67
N CYS A 424 -85.04 -24.15 39.11
CA CYS A 424 -85.77 -23.42 40.16
C CYS A 424 -87.14 -22.91 39.69
N THR A 425 -87.26 -22.44 38.43
CA THR A 425 -88.56 -22.09 37.83
C THR A 425 -89.46 -23.30 37.61
N MET A 426 -88.88 -24.45 37.25
CA MET A 426 -89.63 -25.71 37.11
C MET A 426 -90.10 -26.21 38.47
N TRP A 427 -89.27 -26.12 39.52
CA TRP A 427 -89.66 -26.45 40.90
C TRP A 427 -90.75 -25.51 41.45
N THR A 428 -90.63 -24.21 41.22
CA THR A 428 -91.67 -23.25 41.66
C THR A 428 -92.99 -23.45 40.91
N HIS A 429 -92.97 -23.73 39.61
CA HIS A 429 -94.19 -24.13 38.88
C HIS A 429 -94.78 -25.45 39.40
N VAL A 430 -93.96 -26.46 39.71
CA VAL A 430 -94.42 -27.74 40.28
C VAL A 430 -95.02 -27.55 41.68
N VAL A 431 -94.42 -26.71 42.54
CA VAL A 431 -94.93 -26.39 43.88
C VAL A 431 -96.20 -25.54 43.82
N TYR A 432 -96.29 -24.58 42.89
CA TYR A 432 -97.49 -23.76 42.70
C TYR A 432 -98.66 -24.60 42.18
N PHE A 433 -98.42 -25.49 41.22
CA PHE A 433 -99.44 -26.43 40.71
C PHE A 433 -99.92 -27.42 41.78
N SER A 434 -99.00 -27.86 42.65
CA SER A 434 -99.31 -28.74 43.79
C SER A 434 -100.12 -28.04 44.90
N SER A 435 -100.06 -26.71 44.99
CA SER A 435 -100.79 -25.92 45.99
C SER A 435 -102.22 -25.57 45.56
N THR A 436 -102.49 -25.52 44.25
CA THR A 436 -103.83 -25.21 43.70
C THR A 436 -104.70 -26.43 43.41
N SER A 437 -104.16 -27.65 43.39
CA SER A 437 -104.96 -28.88 43.23
C SER A 437 -104.94 -29.71 44.52
N LYS A 438 -106.13 -30.01 45.07
CA LYS A 438 -106.29 -30.99 46.18
C LYS A 438 -105.52 -32.28 45.84
N PRO A 439 -104.77 -32.89 46.78
CA PRO A 439 -103.86 -33.97 46.47
C PRO A 439 -104.64 -35.25 46.14
N SER A 440 -104.70 -35.62 44.86
CA SER A 440 -104.99 -36.99 44.46
C SER A 440 -103.74 -37.84 44.66
N LYS A 441 -103.91 -39.06 45.22
CA LYS A 441 -102.82 -39.98 45.62
C LYS A 441 -101.83 -40.34 44.50
N THR A 442 -102.16 -40.06 43.24
CA THR A 442 -101.34 -40.39 42.07
C THR A 442 -100.16 -39.44 41.88
N THR A 443 -100.20 -38.20 42.38
CA THR A 443 -99.14 -37.20 42.13
C THR A 443 -97.88 -37.41 43.00
N ARG A 444 -97.98 -38.16 44.11
CA ARG A 444 -96.82 -38.46 44.98
C ARG A 444 -95.82 -39.43 44.35
N LEU A 445 -96.25 -40.27 43.40
CA LEU A 445 -95.36 -41.25 42.76
C LEU A 445 -94.49 -40.64 41.67
N PHE A 446 -94.92 -39.54 41.03
CA PHE A 446 -94.14 -38.89 39.98
C PHE A 446 -92.98 -38.03 40.52
N LEU A 447 -93.12 -37.48 41.72
CA LEU A 447 -92.07 -36.66 42.35
C LEU A 447 -90.87 -37.48 42.87
N ASN A 448 -91.07 -38.75 43.22
CA ASN A 448 -89.97 -39.62 43.67
C ASN A 448 -89.09 -40.14 42.53
N HIS A 449 -89.55 -40.06 41.27
CA HIS A 449 -88.80 -40.60 40.13
C HIS A 449 -87.95 -39.55 39.40
N LEU A 450 -88.09 -38.27 39.76
CA LEU A 450 -87.37 -37.12 39.18
C LEU A 450 -86.22 -36.61 40.08
N CYS A 451 -86.04 -37.19 41.27
CA CYS A 451 -85.05 -36.76 42.26
C CYS A 451 -84.01 -37.86 42.63
N SER A 452 -83.93 -38.91 41.81
CA SER A 452 -82.78 -39.82 41.66
C SER A 452 -82.21 -39.60 40.26
#